data_AF-A0A5D6XVA3-F1
#
_entry.id   AF-A0A5D6XVA3-F1
#
_cell.length_a   1.000
_cell.length_b   1.000
_cell.length_c   1.000
_cell.angle_alpha   90.00
_cell.angle_beta   90.00
_cell.angle_gamma   90.00
#
_symmetry.space_group_name_H-M   'P 1'
#
loop_
_entity.id
_entity.type
_entity.pdbx_description
1 polymer ?
#
loop_
_entity_poly.entity_id
_entity_poly.type
_entity_poly.pdbx_seq_one_letter_code
_entity_poly.pdbx_strand_id
1 'polypeptide(L)'
;MVYQAVVEKDYATKLFKIAVVHKSTYDSEMTRVANMVSEHACSPVYGEHSLAVGRAKCQYFEALPNIYFIKSVATEDDARD
;
A
#
# COMPACT_ATOMS: atom_id res chain seq x y z
N MET A 1 38.71 -18.15 -29.44
CA MET A 1 37.80 -18.39 -28.30
C MET A 1 37.48 -17.06 -27.60
N VAL A 2 36.62 -16.22 -28.16
CA VAL A 2 36.26 -14.92 -27.56
C VAL A 2 34.99 -15.05 -26.71
N TYR A 3 34.06 -15.91 -27.13
CA TYR A 3 32.77 -16.11 -26.46
C TYR A 3 32.92 -16.62 -25.02
N GLN A 4 33.80 -17.61 -24.79
CA GLN A 4 34.01 -18.17 -23.46
C GLN A 4 34.54 -17.14 -22.46
N ALA A 5 35.51 -16.31 -22.86
CA ALA A 5 36.07 -15.27 -22.01
C ALA A 5 35.02 -14.19 -21.63
N VAL A 6 34.08 -13.89 -22.53
CA VAL A 6 32.97 -12.96 -22.23
C VAL A 6 32.02 -13.55 -21.21
N VAL A 7 31.65 -14.83 -21.35
CA VAL A 7 30.76 -15.52 -20.41
C VAL A 7 31.38 -15.65 -19.03
N GLU A 8 32.67 -16.00 -18.94
CA GLU A 8 33.39 -16.10 -17.67
C GLU A 8 33.48 -14.75 -16.95
N LYS A 9 33.70 -13.66 -17.71
CA LYS A 9 33.74 -12.31 -17.15
C LYS A 9 32.37 -11.85 -16.64
N ASP A 10 31.30 -12.17 -17.35
CA ASP A 10 29.93 -11.86 -16.90
C ASP A 10 29.57 -12.65 -15.65
N TYR A 11 29.95 -13.93 -15.60
CA TYR A 11 29.75 -14.79 -14.43
C TYR A 11 30.52 -14.30 -13.20
N ALA A 12 31.80 -13.95 -13.36
CA ALA A 12 32.62 -13.38 -12.28
C ALA A 12 32.06 -12.05 -11.76
N THR A 13 31.54 -11.21 -12.66
CA THR A 13 30.92 -9.93 -12.29
C THR A 13 29.65 -10.14 -11.45
N LYS A 14 28.81 -11.12 -11.83
CA LYS A 14 27.61 -11.48 -11.06
C LYS A 14 27.97 -12.02 -9.68
N LEU A 15 28.96 -12.92 -9.60
CA LEU A 15 29.46 -13.43 -8.32
C LEU A 15 30.02 -12.32 -7.43
N PHE A 16 30.76 -11.38 -7.99
CA PHE A 16 31.29 -10.25 -7.23
C PHE A 16 30.18 -9.37 -6.64
N LYS A 17 29.12 -9.10 -7.40
CA LYS A 17 27.95 -8.37 -6.87
C LYS A 17 27.29 -9.11 -5.70
N ILE A 18 27.17 -10.43 -5.78
CA ILE A 18 26.58 -11.25 -4.71
C ILE A 18 27.52 -11.36 -3.50
N ALA A 19 28.81 -11.55 -3.72
CA ALA A 19 29.75 -11.83 -2.64
C ALA A 19 30.25 -10.57 -1.91
N VAL A 20 30.38 -9.45 -2.62
CA VAL A 20 31.04 -8.24 -2.11
C VAL A 20 30.08 -7.07 -1.96
N VAL A 21 29.13 -6.92 -2.89
CA VAL A 21 28.23 -5.76 -2.91
C VAL A 21 26.94 -6.02 -2.14
N HIS A 22 26.38 -7.24 -2.23
CA HIS A 22 25.17 -7.60 -1.50
C HIS A 22 25.45 -7.60 0.01
N LYS A 23 24.71 -6.74 0.71
CA LYS A 23 24.74 -6.63 2.16
C LYS A 23 23.35 -6.99 2.66
N SER A 24 23.15 -8.28 2.96
CA SER A 24 21.85 -8.81 3.38
C SER A 24 21.24 -8.03 4.56
N THR A 25 22.06 -7.62 5.52
CA THR A 25 21.63 -6.79 6.66
C THR A 25 21.17 -5.39 6.23
N TYR A 26 21.85 -4.77 5.26
CA TYR A 26 21.45 -3.45 4.76
C TYR A 26 20.13 -3.54 4.00
N ASP A 27 19.98 -4.57 3.15
CA ASP A 27 18.76 -4.77 2.36
C ASP A 27 17.55 -5.08 3.26
N SER A 28 17.74 -5.85 4.34
CA SER A 28 16.68 -6.11 5.32
C SER A 28 16.25 -4.85 6.08
N GLU A 29 17.21 -4.02 6.49
CA GLU A 29 16.90 -2.76 7.16
C GLU A 29 16.20 -1.78 6.21
N MET A 30 16.65 -1.67 4.96
CA MET A 30 15.97 -0.81 3.98
C MET A 30 14.56 -1.29 3.65
N THR A 31 14.34 -2.61 3.60
CA THR A 31 12.99 -3.17 3.44
C THR A 31 12.09 -2.78 4.61
N ARG A 32 12.61 -2.85 5.84
CA ARG A 32 11.87 -2.46 7.04
C ARG A 32 11.55 -0.97 7.06
N VAL A 33 12.50 -0.12 6.70
CA VAL A 33 12.30 1.33 6.58
C VAL A 33 11.26 1.65 5.50
N ALA A 34 11.36 1.03 4.33
CA ALA A 34 10.40 1.22 3.24
C ALA A 34 8.97 0.84 3.66
N ASN A 35 8.80 -0.27 4.39
CA ASN A 35 7.50 -0.69 4.90
C ASN A 35 6.94 0.32 5.92
N MET A 36 7.76 0.78 6.87
CA MET A 36 7.33 1.74 7.89
C MET A 36 6.90 3.09 7.28
N VAL A 37 7.67 3.59 6.31
CA VAL A 37 7.33 4.82 5.58
C VAL A 37 6.05 4.62 4.77
N SER A 38 5.88 3.47 4.13
CA SER A 38 4.68 3.15 3.35
C SER A 38 3.44 3.07 4.24
N GLU A 39 3.52 2.39 5.39
CA GLU A 39 2.44 2.35 6.38
C GLU A 39 2.07 3.75 6.88
N HIS A 40 3.07 4.58 7.18
CA HIS A 40 2.84 5.96 7.61
C HIS A 40 2.18 6.80 6.52
N ALA A 41 2.65 6.70 5.26
CA ALA A 41 2.08 7.41 4.12
C ALA A 41 0.66 6.94 3.76
N CYS A 42 0.34 5.66 3.98
CA CYS A 42 -0.99 5.10 3.73
C CYS A 42 -1.99 5.38 4.87
N SER A 43 -1.54 5.73 6.07
CA SER A 43 -2.41 5.99 7.23
C SER A 43 -3.42 7.13 7.00
N PRO A 44 -3.06 8.30 6.43
CA PRO A 44 -4.02 9.34 6.06
C PRO A 44 -5.06 8.86 5.04
N VAL A 45 -4.65 8.10 4.02
CA VAL A 45 -5.55 7.57 2.99
C VAL A 45 -6.54 6.59 3.60
N TYR A 46 -6.10 5.74 4.53
CA TYR A 46 -6.99 4.84 5.27
C TYR A 46 -7.98 5.63 6.15
N GLY A 47 -7.52 6.68 6.81
CA GLY A 47 -8.36 7.61 7.57
C GLY A 47 -9.45 8.24 6.71
N GLU A 48 -9.08 8.83 5.57
CA GLU A 48 -10.03 9.43 4.63
C GLU A 48 -10.99 8.42 4.00
N HIS A 49 -10.50 7.22 3.65
CA HIS A 49 -11.35 6.15 3.14
C HIS A 49 -12.35 5.67 4.21
N SER A 50 -11.91 5.48 5.45
CA SER A 50 -12.79 5.06 6.56
C SER A 50 -13.86 6.12 6.87
N LEU A 51 -13.50 7.41 6.81
CA LEU A 51 -14.43 8.53 6.95
C LEU A 51 -15.43 8.58 5.78
N ALA A 52 -14.95 8.43 4.54
CA ALA A 52 -15.81 8.43 3.36
C ALA A 52 -16.82 7.27 3.35
N VAL A 53 -16.38 6.07 3.75
CA VAL A 53 -17.25 4.89 3.87
C VAL A 53 -18.19 4.99 5.08
N GLY A 54 -17.72 5.55 6.21
CA GLY A 54 -18.55 5.79 7.40
C GLY A 54 -19.69 6.78 7.14
N ARG A 55 -19.41 7.86 6.39
CA ARG A 55 -20.41 8.85 5.93
C ARG A 55 -21.49 8.28 5.01
N ALA A 56 -21.26 7.10 4.42
CA ALA A 56 -22.20 6.45 3.51
C ALA A 56 -23.16 5.48 4.22
N LYS A 57 -23.34 5.57 5.54
CA LYS A 57 -24.38 4.81 6.26
C LYS A 57 -25.75 5.41 6.00
N CYS A 58 -26.44 4.87 4.99
CA CYS A 58 -27.81 5.22 4.68
C CYS A 58 -28.76 4.08 5.08
N GLN A 59 -29.87 4.43 5.72
CA GLN A 59 -31.03 3.53 5.81
C GLN A 59 -31.94 3.81 4.62
N TYR A 60 -32.47 2.76 4.00
CA TYR A 60 -33.50 2.89 2.98
C TYR A 60 -34.74 2.11 3.36
N PHE A 61 -35.90 2.63 2.97
CA PHE A 61 -37.15 1.88 3.05
C PHE A 61 -38.08 2.25 1.88
N GLU A 62 -38.94 1.32 1.52
CA GLU A 62 -39.92 1.50 0.45
C GLU A 62 -41.25 1.92 1.08
N ALA A 63 -41.70 3.15 0.80
CA ALA A 63 -42.98 3.65 1.32
C ALA A 63 -44.15 3.32 0.39
N LEU A 64 -43.86 3.18 -0.90
CA LEU A 64 -44.81 2.87 -1.98
C LEU A 64 -44.08 2.03 -3.04
N PRO A 65 -44.79 1.18 -3.82
CA PRO A 65 -44.18 0.38 -4.86
C PRO A 65 -43.29 1.21 -5.80
N ASN A 66 -42.01 0.85 -5.88
CA ASN A 66 -40.97 1.53 -6.67
C ASN A 66 -40.56 2.94 -6.19
N ILE A 67 -40.95 3.36 -4.97
CA ILE A 67 -40.52 4.64 -4.38
C ILE A 67 -39.74 4.36 -3.09
N TYR A 68 -38.43 4.60 -3.17
CA TYR A 68 -37.49 4.39 -2.07
C TYR A 68 -37.10 5.71 -1.42
N PHE A 69 -37.16 5.76 -0.09
CA PHE A 69 -36.66 6.86 0.71
C PHE A 69 -35.30 6.48 1.28
N ILE A 70 -34.32 7.37 1.13
CA ILE A 70 -32.97 7.18 1.65
C ILE A 70 -32.74 8.23 2.73
N LYS A 71 -32.40 7.78 3.93
CA LYS A 71 -32.04 8.62 5.06
C LYS A 71 -30.57 8.39 5.41
N SER A 72 -29.77 9.45 5.35
CA SER A 72 -28.42 9.42 5.89
C SER A 72 -28.49 9.35 7.43
N VAL A 73 -27.78 8.39 8.00
CA VAL A 73 -27.61 8.24 9.45
C VAL A 73 -26.18 8.67 9.78
N ALA A 74 -25.94 9.98 9.71
CA ALA A 74 -24.67 10.55 10.17
C ALA A 74 -24.59 10.42 11.70
N THR A 75 -23.43 9.99 12.20
CA THR A 75 -23.13 9.95 13.64
C THR A 75 -22.52 11.29 14.06
N GLU A 76 -22.90 11.85 15.21
CA GLU A 76 -22.48 13.20 15.63
C GLU A 76 -20.95 13.37 15.82
N ASP A 77 -20.18 12.28 15.92
CA ASP A 77 -18.70 12.29 15.87
C ASP A 77 -18.12 12.64 14.48
N ASP A 78 -18.96 12.75 13.43
CA ASP A 78 -18.56 13.10 12.06
C ASP A 78 -18.38 14.62 11.82
N ALA A 79 -18.60 15.45 12.85
CA ALA A 79 -18.31 16.87 12.84
C ALA A 79 -16.86 17.10 13.30
N ARG A 80 -15.92 17.15 12.34
CA ARG A 80 -14.59 17.73 12.61
C ARG A 80 -14.74 19.24 12.82
N ASP A 81 -14.37 19.71 14.02
CA ASP A 81 -13.82 21.07 14.25
C ASP A 81 -12.56 21.27 13.38
#